data_AF-A0A093ZI41-F1
#
_entry.id   AF-A0A093ZI41-F1
#
_cell.length_a   1.000
_cell.length_b   1.000
_cell.length_c   1.000
_cell.angle_alpha   90.00
_cell.angle_beta   90.00
_cell.angle_gamma   90.00
#
_symmetry.space_group_name_H-M   'P 1'
#
loop_
_entity.id
_entity.type
_entity.pdbx_description
1 polymer ?
#
loop_
_entity_poly.entity_id
_entity_poly.type
_entity_poly.pdbx_seq_one_letter_code
_entity_poly.pdbx_strand_id
1 'polypeptide(L)'
;MSAPTPEKRAALDQKLGELIQAIESHELWVPPTPNQTLYHVWDFLNRSKYMLSEFDNIEAGRALTHPNQFRPAPGTGAAAAKKVYDDVVGRNMMAQMMITDTTGKTAMLTGSSGPPVDFGADAKEKVRALNSI
;
A
#
# COMPACT_ATOMS: atom_id res chain seq x y z
N MET A 1 18.24 -5.84 -13.43
CA MET A 1 17.06 -5.08 -13.91
C MET A 1 17.25 -3.62 -13.55
N SER A 2 16.90 -2.71 -14.45
CA SER A 2 17.08 -1.25 -14.30
C SER A 2 16.16 -0.63 -13.24
N ALA A 3 16.47 0.61 -12.82
CA ALA A 3 15.60 1.40 -11.94
C ALA A 3 14.24 1.69 -12.59
N PRO A 4 13.14 1.83 -11.80
CA PRO A 4 11.83 2.18 -12.33
C PRO A 4 11.84 3.59 -12.93
N THR A 5 11.16 3.79 -14.06
CA THR A 5 11.06 5.12 -14.66
C THR A 5 10.15 6.04 -13.82
N PRO A 6 10.31 7.38 -13.88
CA PRO A 6 9.41 8.32 -13.22
C PRO A 6 7.94 8.10 -13.60
N GLU A 7 7.65 7.78 -14.86
CA GLU A 7 6.29 7.51 -15.34
C GLU A 7 5.69 6.28 -14.67
N LYS A 8 6.48 5.20 -14.54
CA LYS A 8 6.03 3.99 -13.86
C LYS A 8 5.77 4.24 -12.37
N ARG A 9 6.62 5.02 -11.71
CA ARG A 9 6.39 5.43 -10.30
C ARG A 9 5.16 6.31 -10.15
N ALA A 10 4.93 7.27 -11.04
CA ALA A 10 3.75 8.13 -11.02
C ALA A 10 2.45 7.32 -11.23
N ALA A 11 2.45 6.36 -12.16
CA ALA A 11 1.30 5.47 -12.37
C ALA A 11 1.00 4.63 -11.12
N LEU A 12 2.03 4.10 -10.47
CA LEU A 12 1.91 3.33 -9.23
C LEU A 12 1.34 4.19 -8.09
N ASP A 13 1.84 5.42 -7.96
CA ASP A 13 1.37 6.40 -6.97
C ASP A 13 -0.11 6.76 -7.15
N GLN A 14 -0.51 7.02 -8.40
CA GLN A 14 -1.90 7.30 -8.75
C GLN A 14 -2.81 6.12 -8.39
N LYS A 15 -2.46 4.91 -8.81
CA LYS A 15 -3.28 3.71 -8.58
C LYS A 15 -3.38 3.33 -7.10
N LEU A 16 -2.30 3.56 -6.32
CA LEU A 16 -2.37 3.47 -4.86
C LEU A 16 -3.37 4.47 -4.28
N GLY A 17 -3.35 5.72 -4.76
CA GLY A 17 -4.31 6.76 -4.34
C GLY A 17 -5.76 6.40 -4.65
N GLU A 18 -6.03 5.93 -5.87
CA GLU A 18 -7.36 5.47 -6.27
C GLU A 18 -7.85 4.30 -5.38
N LEU A 19 -6.98 3.34 -5.05
CA LEU A 19 -7.32 2.22 -4.18
C LEU A 19 -7.60 2.66 -2.74
N ILE A 20 -6.81 3.60 -2.20
CA ILE A 20 -7.04 4.18 -0.88
C ILE A 20 -8.41 4.86 -0.82
N GLN A 21 -8.75 5.65 -1.85
CA GLN A 21 -10.05 6.32 -1.94
C GLN A 21 -11.23 5.33 -1.99
N ALA A 22 -11.06 4.18 -2.66
CA ALA A 22 -12.10 3.14 -2.68
C ALA A 22 -12.38 2.55 -1.30
N ILE A 23 -11.34 2.36 -0.48
CA ILE A 23 -11.49 1.90 0.90
C ILE A 23 -12.18 2.96 1.75
N GLU A 24 -11.80 4.24 1.59
CA GLU A 24 -12.43 5.36 2.29
C GLU A 24 -13.90 5.59 1.90
N SER A 25 -14.29 5.14 0.71
CA SER A 25 -15.68 5.21 0.21
C SER A 25 -16.53 3.99 0.61
N HIS A 26 -15.95 3.03 1.33
CA HIS A 26 -16.63 1.82 1.76
C HIS A 26 -17.70 2.11 2.82
N GLU A 27 -18.86 1.42 2.80
CA GLU A 27 -19.97 1.67 3.74
C GLU A 27 -19.59 1.49 5.22
N LEU A 28 -18.68 0.56 5.51
CA LEU A 28 -18.15 0.31 6.86
C LEU A 28 -16.99 1.26 7.24
N TRP A 29 -16.60 2.17 6.35
CA TRP A 29 -15.65 3.25 6.65
C TRP A 29 -16.41 4.43 7.29
N VAL A 30 -16.62 4.35 8.61
CA VAL A 30 -17.34 5.37 9.38
C VAL A 30 -16.38 6.02 10.39
N PRO A 31 -15.74 7.15 10.04
CA PRO A 31 -14.91 7.91 10.98
C PRO A 31 -15.70 8.38 12.22
N PRO A 32 -15.04 8.56 13.39
CA PRO A 32 -13.59 8.48 13.61
C PRO A 32 -13.07 7.05 13.86
N THR A 33 -13.97 6.07 13.99
CA THR A 33 -13.64 4.66 14.27
C THR A 33 -14.14 3.77 13.14
N PRO A 34 -13.47 3.79 11.98
CA PRO A 34 -13.83 2.91 10.86
C PRO A 34 -13.64 1.44 11.24
N ASN A 35 -14.23 0.54 10.45
CA ASN A 35 -13.99 -0.88 10.62
C ASN A 35 -12.48 -1.21 10.69
N GLN A 36 -12.10 -2.00 11.69
CA GLN A 36 -10.70 -2.30 12.00
C GLN A 36 -9.94 -2.92 10.83
N THR A 37 -10.53 -3.91 10.14
CA THR A 37 -9.91 -4.57 8.98
C THR A 37 -9.66 -3.57 7.86
N LEU A 38 -10.65 -2.72 7.55
CA LEU A 38 -10.50 -1.66 6.54
C LEU A 38 -9.39 -0.68 6.93
N TYR A 39 -9.36 -0.23 8.18
CA TYR A 39 -8.35 0.68 8.69
C TYR A 39 -6.94 0.12 8.53
N HIS A 40 -6.72 -1.14 8.89
CA HIS A 40 -5.40 -1.76 8.78
C HIS A 40 -4.93 -1.89 7.32
N VAL A 41 -5.83 -2.25 6.40
CA VAL A 41 -5.49 -2.31 4.96
C VAL A 41 -5.25 -0.91 4.40
N TRP A 42 -6.04 0.09 4.81
CA TRP A 42 -5.85 1.50 4.46
C TRP A 42 -4.49 2.03 4.95
N ASP A 43 -4.11 1.79 6.22
CA ASP A 43 -2.80 2.20 6.76
C ASP A 43 -1.66 1.51 6.01
N PHE A 44 -1.81 0.21 5.70
CA PHE A 44 -0.84 -0.53 4.92
C PHE A 44 -0.61 0.07 3.52
N LEU A 45 -1.68 0.49 2.84
CA LEU A 45 -1.60 1.15 1.53
C LEU A 45 -1.00 2.55 1.62
N ASN A 46 -1.39 3.35 2.61
CA ASN A 46 -0.82 4.68 2.84
C ASN A 46 0.69 4.62 3.12
N ARG A 47 1.13 3.64 3.92
CA ARG A 47 2.57 3.41 4.13
C ARG A 47 3.29 3.00 2.86
N SER A 48 2.64 2.21 1.99
CA SER A 48 3.22 1.81 0.70
C SER A 48 3.36 3.01 -0.25
N LYS A 49 2.36 3.90 -0.27
CA LYS A 49 2.41 5.18 -1.01
C LYS A 49 3.51 6.10 -0.47
N TYR A 50 3.64 6.23 0.85
CA TYR A 50 4.73 6.98 1.48
C TYR A 50 6.12 6.41 1.12
N MET A 51 6.28 5.08 1.17
CA MET A 51 7.54 4.44 0.77
C MET A 51 7.91 4.77 -0.68
N LEU A 52 6.93 4.78 -1.58
CA LEU A 52 7.14 5.16 -2.97
C LEU A 52 7.51 6.64 -3.14
N SER A 53 6.89 7.55 -2.39
CA SER A 53 7.19 8.99 -2.47
C SER A 53 8.61 9.34 -2.02
N GLU A 54 9.23 8.50 -1.20
CA GLU A 54 10.60 8.70 -0.72
C GLU A 54 11.68 8.17 -1.67
N PHE A 55 11.30 7.59 -2.82
CA PHE A 55 12.26 7.00 -3.77
C PHE A 55 13.40 7.97 -4.15
N ASP A 56 13.05 9.18 -4.58
CA ASP A 56 14.06 10.16 -5.05
C ASP A 56 14.95 10.66 -3.91
N ASN A 57 14.40 10.73 -2.68
CA ASN A 57 15.17 11.10 -1.50
C ASN A 57 16.16 10.00 -1.14
N ILE A 58 15.74 8.74 -1.16
CA ILE A 58 16.62 7.59 -0.93
C ILE A 58 17.70 7.52 -2.01
N GLU A 59 17.33 7.67 -3.28
CA GLU A 59 18.27 7.61 -4.41
C GLU A 59 19.36 8.68 -4.28
N ALA A 60 18.97 9.91 -3.95
CA ALA A 60 19.90 11.03 -3.80
C ALA A 60 20.56 11.12 -2.41
N GLY A 61 20.22 10.23 -1.46
CA GLY A 61 20.72 10.28 -0.09
C GLY A 61 20.23 11.50 0.72
N ARG A 62 19.05 12.05 0.40
CA ARG A 62 18.41 13.13 1.14
C ARG A 62 17.66 12.60 2.37
N ALA A 63 17.36 13.50 3.31
CA ALA A 63 16.55 13.18 4.48
C ALA A 63 15.14 12.73 4.07
N LEU A 64 14.60 11.75 4.79
CA LEU A 64 13.23 11.25 4.61
C LEU A 64 12.26 12.05 5.48
N THR A 65 11.00 12.15 5.05
CA THR A 65 9.98 12.90 5.80
C THR A 65 9.61 12.21 7.13
N HIS A 66 9.45 10.88 7.10
CA HIS A 66 9.11 10.05 8.26
C HIS A 66 10.03 8.81 8.36
N PRO A 67 11.31 8.98 8.72
CA PRO A 67 12.29 7.88 8.70
C PRO A 67 11.92 6.73 9.65
N ASN A 68 11.16 7.00 10.71
CA ASN A 68 10.68 6.01 11.68
C ASN A 68 9.68 5.00 11.10
N GLN A 69 9.06 5.29 9.95
CA GLN A 69 8.16 4.38 9.24
C GLN A 69 8.92 3.32 8.39
N PHE A 70 10.22 3.49 8.17
CA PHE A 70 11.08 2.46 7.59
C PHE A 70 11.75 1.63 8.68
N ARG A 71 11.50 0.31 8.69
CA ARG A 71 12.16 -0.63 9.62
C ARG A 71 12.53 -1.93 8.89
N PRO A 72 13.83 -2.21 8.65
CA PRO A 72 15.00 -1.36 8.92
C PRO A 72 15.03 -0.09 8.05
N ALA A 73 15.94 0.85 8.36
CA ALA A 73 16.18 2.02 7.50
C ALA A 73 16.57 1.59 6.07
N PRO A 74 16.14 2.31 5.02
CA PRO A 74 16.24 1.82 3.65
C PRO A 74 17.67 1.86 3.07
N GLY A 75 18.59 2.60 3.69
CA GLY A 75 19.89 2.95 3.11
C GLY A 75 19.79 4.16 2.17
N THR A 76 20.82 4.37 1.35
CA THR A 76 20.90 5.48 0.38
C THR A 76 21.47 5.01 -0.96
N GLY A 77 21.16 5.72 -2.04
CA GLY A 77 21.63 5.43 -3.39
C GLY A 77 20.64 4.62 -4.23
N ALA A 78 20.90 4.52 -5.53
CA ALA A 78 20.00 3.88 -6.51
C ALA A 78 19.61 2.43 -6.14
N ALA A 79 20.54 1.65 -5.58
CA ALA A 79 20.24 0.28 -5.15
C ALA A 79 19.24 0.23 -3.98
N ALA A 80 19.37 1.15 -3.01
CA ALA A 80 18.45 1.27 -1.89
C ALA A 80 17.06 1.73 -2.35
N ALA A 81 17.01 2.75 -3.22
CA ALA A 81 15.76 3.24 -3.78
C ALA A 81 15.03 2.16 -4.58
N LYS A 82 15.76 1.41 -5.41
CA LYS A 82 15.20 0.27 -6.15
C LYS A 82 14.65 -0.79 -5.20
N LYS A 83 15.36 -1.14 -4.14
CA LYS A 83 14.87 -2.12 -3.15
C LYS A 83 13.55 -1.68 -2.53
N VAL A 84 13.44 -0.41 -2.14
CA VAL A 84 12.18 0.14 -1.61
C VAL A 84 11.06 0.10 -2.63
N TYR A 85 11.35 0.39 -3.90
CA TYR A 85 10.37 0.24 -4.97
C TYR A 85 9.89 -1.21 -5.13
N ASP A 86 10.82 -2.18 -5.16
CA ASP A 86 10.49 -3.60 -5.25
C ASP A 86 9.64 -4.05 -4.04
N ASP A 87 9.94 -3.53 -2.84
CA ASP A 87 9.13 -3.77 -1.63
C ASP A 87 7.70 -3.22 -1.78
N VAL A 88 7.52 -2.04 -2.39
CA VAL A 88 6.17 -1.49 -2.68
C VAL A 88 5.42 -2.39 -3.67
N VAL A 89 6.08 -2.89 -4.72
CA VAL A 89 5.47 -3.84 -5.66
C VAL A 89 5.04 -5.12 -4.95
N GLY A 90 5.88 -5.69 -4.09
CA GLY A 90 5.53 -6.86 -3.27
C GLY A 90 4.36 -6.58 -2.32
N ARG A 91 4.31 -5.39 -1.73
CA ARG A 91 3.18 -4.94 -0.89
C ARG A 91 1.89 -4.84 -1.69
N ASN A 92 1.91 -4.44 -2.95
CA ASN A 92 0.69 -4.39 -3.79
C ASN A 92 0.11 -5.78 -4.06
N MET A 93 0.97 -6.79 -4.24
CA MET A 93 0.52 -8.18 -4.31
C MET A 93 -0.11 -8.63 -2.98
N MET A 94 0.51 -8.26 -1.85
CA MET A 94 -0.05 -8.54 -0.53
C MET A 94 -1.40 -7.84 -0.30
N ALA A 95 -1.54 -6.58 -0.73
CA ALA A 95 -2.81 -5.85 -0.69
C ALA A 95 -3.89 -6.57 -1.49
N GLN A 96 -3.58 -7.09 -2.69
CA GLN A 96 -4.53 -7.89 -3.45
C GLN A 96 -4.98 -9.13 -2.69
N MET A 97 -4.05 -9.87 -2.09
CA MET A 97 -4.40 -11.03 -1.26
C MET A 97 -5.30 -10.64 -0.09
N MET A 98 -5.04 -9.51 0.57
CA MET A 98 -5.85 -9.06 1.71
C MET A 98 -7.27 -8.65 1.29
N ILE A 99 -7.39 -7.88 0.21
CA ILE A 99 -8.66 -7.32 -0.31
C ILE A 99 -9.54 -8.39 -0.95
N THR A 100 -8.93 -9.45 -1.51
CA THR A 100 -9.66 -10.55 -2.15
C THR A 100 -9.83 -11.77 -1.25
N ASP A 101 -9.39 -11.69 0.01
CA ASP A 101 -9.54 -12.77 0.98
C ASP A 101 -11.02 -13.02 1.31
N THR A 102 -11.46 -14.24 1.07
CA THR A 102 -12.79 -14.74 1.48
C THR A 102 -12.69 -15.71 2.66
N THR A 103 -11.49 -16.03 3.13
CA THR A 103 -11.25 -17.03 4.17
C THR A 103 -11.28 -16.47 5.59
N GLY A 104 -11.24 -15.15 5.74
CA GLY A 104 -11.21 -14.46 7.04
C GLY A 104 -9.81 -14.30 7.64
N LYS A 105 -8.76 -14.76 6.95
CA LYS A 105 -7.36 -14.57 7.36
C LYS A 105 -7.01 -13.10 7.50
N THR A 106 -7.49 -12.24 6.61
CA THR A 106 -7.26 -10.79 6.70
C THR A 106 -7.89 -10.22 7.96
N ALA A 107 -9.12 -10.62 8.30
CA ALA A 107 -9.78 -10.20 9.55
C ALA A 107 -8.98 -10.65 10.78
N MET A 108 -8.50 -11.91 10.80
CA MET A 108 -7.66 -12.41 11.90
C MET A 108 -6.34 -11.65 12.05
N LEU A 109 -5.63 -11.40 10.95
CA LEU A 109 -4.36 -10.65 10.94
C LEU A 109 -4.51 -9.21 11.43
N THR A 110 -5.69 -8.64 11.23
CA THR A 110 -6.03 -7.27 11.63
C THR A 110 -6.68 -7.20 13.01
N GLY A 111 -6.72 -8.33 13.74
CA GLY A 111 -7.27 -8.39 15.10
C GLY A 111 -8.79 -8.37 15.18
N SER A 112 -9.49 -8.52 14.04
CA SER A 112 -10.94 -8.64 14.00
C SER A 112 -11.37 -10.09 14.22
N SER A 113 -12.26 -10.30 15.18
CA SER A 113 -12.94 -11.58 15.43
C SER A 113 -14.31 -11.68 14.75
N GLY A 114 -14.70 -10.65 13.99
CA GLY A 114 -15.97 -10.58 13.27
C GLY A 114 -15.94 -11.31 11.93
N PRO A 115 -17.07 -11.29 11.19
CA PRO A 115 -17.13 -11.82 9.83
C PRO A 115 -16.06 -11.20 8.92
N PRO A 116 -15.56 -11.93 7.91
CA PRO A 116 -14.68 -11.37 6.89
C PRO A 116 -15.32 -10.12 6.27
N VAL A 117 -14.50 -9.08 6.07
CA VAL A 117 -14.95 -7.86 5.40
C VAL A 117 -14.88 -8.08 3.90
N ASP A 118 -16.00 -7.91 3.20
CA ASP A 118 -15.97 -7.74 1.76
C ASP A 118 -15.60 -6.29 1.45
N PHE A 119 -14.44 -6.07 0.82
CA PHE A 119 -13.97 -4.74 0.42
C PHE A 119 -14.75 -4.13 -0.76
N GLY A 120 -15.69 -4.87 -1.35
CA GLY A 120 -16.50 -4.42 -2.48
C GLY A 120 -15.80 -4.56 -3.83
N ALA A 121 -16.59 -4.48 -4.90
CA ALA A 121 -16.11 -4.68 -6.27
C ALA A 121 -15.09 -3.62 -6.71
N ASP A 122 -15.30 -2.36 -6.31
CA ASP A 122 -14.42 -1.25 -6.71
C ASP A 122 -12.99 -1.43 -6.16
N ALA A 123 -12.82 -1.70 -4.87
CA ALA A 123 -11.49 -1.96 -4.30
C ALA A 123 -10.82 -3.20 -4.93
N LYS A 124 -11.61 -4.27 -5.20
CA LYS A 124 -11.13 -5.47 -5.88
C LYS A 124 -10.67 -5.20 -7.32
N GLU A 125 -11.33 -4.31 -8.05
CA GLU A 125 -10.91 -3.90 -9.39
C GLU A 125 -9.65 -3.04 -9.33
N LYS A 126 -9.63 -2.02 -8.47
CA LYS A 126 -8.50 -1.11 -8.33
C LYS A 126 -7.21 -1.81 -7.91
N VAL A 127 -7.29 -2.81 -7.02
CA VAL A 127 -6.09 -3.56 -6.62
C VAL A 127 -5.55 -4.46 -7.74
N ARG A 128 -6.41 -4.98 -8.64
CA ARG A 128 -5.95 -5.70 -9.83
C ARG A 128 -5.29 -4.76 -10.84
N ALA A 129 -5.88 -3.57 -11.04
CA ALA A 129 -5.30 -2.53 -11.89
C ALA A 129 -3.93 -2.07 -11.37
N LEU A 130 -3.78 -1.94 -10.04
CA LEU A 130 -2.51 -1.60 -9.39
C LEU A 130 -1.40 -2.63 -9.69
N ASN A 131 -1.72 -3.93 -9.69
CA ASN A 131 -0.75 -4.99 -10.00
C ASN A 131 -0.50 -5.20 -11.51
N SER A 132 -1.13 -4.41 -12.37
CA SER A 132 -0.97 -4.48 -13.84
C SER A 132 0.00 -3.44 -14.40
N ILE A 133 0.72 -2.70 -13.54
CA ILE A 133 1.66 -1.63 -13.89
C ILE A 133 3.06 -2.17 -14.17
#